data_AF-A0A7J6U233-F1
#
_entry.id   AF-A0A7J6U233-F1
#
_cell.length_a   1.000
_cell.length_b   1.000
_cell.length_c   1.000
_cell.angle_alpha   90.00
_cell.angle_beta   90.00
_cell.angle_gamma   90.00
#
_symmetry.space_group_name_H-M   'P 1'
#
loop_
_entity.id
_entity.type
_entity.pdbx_description
1 polymer ?
#
loop_
_entity_poly.entity_id
_entity_poly.type
_entity_poly.pdbx_seq_one_letter_code
_entity_poly.pdbx_strand_id
1 'polypeptide(L)'
;MRRRRSTQAMDNDPYTVFVNCAIDPAEGGMMAHASGRLFIDAGDGYEHLKGEFLYMKFDYRYRTLKAEPLSIPLHDTLDDKGRPTRIHGKLSGWPQMRLGVERLVFVGSTVAPDEIKYIDSTGEQDLLFTITDMGLSHPPRFHIVVKRPPITLGKYDWRIELRGLNFAKVQKHQEMASMGPSYGTGGSTAR
;
A
#
# COMPACT_ATOMS: atom_id res chain seq x y z
N MET A 1 0.03 10.17 13.37
CA MET A 1 -0.32 9.72 14.74
C MET A 1 -0.96 10.86 15.50
N ARG A 2 -1.72 10.56 16.55
CA ARG A 2 -2.29 11.58 17.43
C ARG A 2 -1.15 12.26 18.20
N ARG A 3 -1.23 13.57 18.38
CA ARG A 3 -0.21 14.29 19.17
C ARG A 3 -0.45 14.02 20.65
N ARG A 4 0.57 13.54 21.35
CA ARG A 4 0.57 13.29 22.80
C ARG A 4 1.78 13.97 23.43
N ARG A 5 1.82 13.96 24.76
CA ARG A 5 2.89 14.60 25.56
C ARG A 5 4.23 13.85 25.55
N SER A 6 4.23 12.56 25.20
CA SER A 6 5.43 11.71 25.13
C SER A 6 5.20 10.58 24.14
N THR A 7 6.28 9.90 23.72
CA THR A 7 6.21 8.71 22.87
C THR A 7 5.51 7.56 23.57
N GLN A 8 5.78 7.32 24.87
CA GLN A 8 5.08 6.26 25.62
C GLN A 8 3.56 6.48 25.68
N ALA A 9 3.11 7.73 25.70
CA ALA A 9 1.67 8.03 25.66
C ALA A 9 1.04 7.73 24.28
N MET A 10 1.85 7.40 23.27
CA MET A 10 1.45 7.06 21.91
C MET A 10 1.49 5.56 21.62
N ASP A 11 2.01 4.71 22.52
CA ASP A 11 2.25 3.28 22.28
C ASP A 11 1.01 2.50 21.82
N ASN A 12 -0.17 2.97 22.22
CA ASN A 12 -1.46 2.36 21.89
C ASN A 12 -2.32 3.25 20.96
N ASP A 13 -1.76 4.33 20.41
CA ASP A 13 -2.50 5.16 19.47
C ASP A 13 -2.62 4.45 18.12
N PRO A 14 -3.79 4.52 17.45
CA PRO A 14 -3.96 3.92 16.15
C PRO A 14 -3.14 4.68 15.08
N TYR A 15 -2.75 3.94 14.05
CA TYR A 15 -1.94 4.46 12.97
C TYR A 15 -2.79 5.18 11.92
N THR A 16 -2.19 6.20 11.31
CA THR A 16 -2.63 6.70 10.00
C THR A 16 -1.60 6.25 8.98
N VAL A 17 -2.03 5.54 7.94
CA VAL A 17 -1.17 5.08 6.85
C VAL A 17 -1.33 6.02 5.66
N PHE A 18 -0.22 6.61 5.22
CA PHE A 18 -0.16 7.42 4.00
C PHE A 18 0.45 6.58 2.88
N VAL A 19 -0.28 6.42 1.79
CA VAL A 19 0.10 5.69 0.58
C VAL A 19 0.36 6.72 -0.51
N ASN A 20 1.63 7.04 -0.72
CA ASN A 20 2.03 7.96 -1.78
C ASN A 20 2.08 7.20 -3.10
N CYS A 21 1.07 7.39 -3.93
CA CYS A 21 0.86 6.67 -5.19
C CYS A 21 1.79 7.21 -6.30
N ALA A 22 3.05 6.80 -6.26
CA ALA A 22 4.03 7.12 -7.30
C ALA A 22 3.71 6.35 -8.59
N ILE A 23 3.78 7.02 -9.74
CA ILE A 23 3.75 6.34 -11.04
C ILE A 23 5.15 5.84 -11.34
N ASP A 24 5.26 4.57 -11.74
CA ASP A 24 6.49 4.05 -12.31
C ASP A 24 6.59 4.37 -13.81
N PRO A 25 7.61 5.11 -14.27
CA PRO A 25 7.90 5.23 -15.69
C PRO A 25 8.21 3.88 -16.35
N ALA A 26 8.84 2.95 -15.61
CA ALA A 26 9.24 1.64 -16.13
C ALA A 26 8.04 0.69 -16.35
N GLU A 27 6.96 0.85 -15.58
CA GLU A 27 5.68 0.16 -15.84
C GLU A 27 4.78 0.93 -16.82
N GLY A 28 5.40 1.74 -17.69
CA GLY A 28 4.74 2.46 -18.76
C GLY A 28 3.78 3.54 -18.29
N GLY A 29 4.00 4.12 -17.10
CA GLY A 29 3.26 5.28 -16.61
C GLY A 29 1.84 4.99 -16.12
N MET A 30 1.42 3.73 -16.10
CA MET A 30 -0.01 3.36 -16.03
C MET A 30 -0.49 2.97 -14.64
N MET A 31 0.43 2.65 -13.74
CA MET A 31 0.12 1.98 -12.49
C MET A 31 0.87 2.62 -11.35
N ALA A 32 0.10 3.17 -10.42
CA ALA A 32 0.66 3.67 -9.19
C ALA A 32 1.07 2.49 -8.31
N HIS A 33 2.27 2.55 -7.78
CA HIS A 33 2.76 1.63 -6.77
C HIS A 33 3.23 2.42 -5.55
N ALA A 34 3.16 1.78 -4.38
CA ALA A 34 3.79 2.29 -3.18
C ALA A 34 4.14 1.10 -2.29
N SER A 35 5.27 1.18 -1.60
CA SER A 35 5.58 0.22 -0.56
C SER A 35 6.18 0.92 0.65
N GLY A 36 5.93 0.37 1.83
CA GLY A 36 6.43 0.89 3.10
C GLY A 36 6.56 -0.23 4.10
N ARG A 37 7.50 -0.10 5.03
CA ARG A 37 7.73 -1.08 6.08
C ARG A 37 7.37 -0.48 7.44
N LEU A 38 6.82 -1.30 8.32
CA LEU A 38 6.48 -0.95 9.69
C LEU A 38 7.13 -1.95 10.63
N PHE A 39 7.95 -1.44 11.54
CA PHE A 39 8.55 -2.20 12.64
C PHE A 39 8.01 -1.64 13.96
N ILE A 40 7.56 -2.52 14.86
CA ILE A 40 7.07 -2.19 16.20
C ILE A 40 7.67 -3.21 17.16
N ASP A 41 8.27 -2.75 18.25
CA ASP A 41 8.67 -3.56 19.39
C ASP A 41 8.34 -2.79 20.69
N ALA A 42 8.87 -3.25 21.83
CA ALA A 42 8.67 -2.59 23.10
C ALA A 42 9.31 -1.19 23.19
N GLY A 43 10.29 -0.89 22.33
CA GLY A 43 11.07 0.35 22.39
C GLY A 43 12.09 0.41 23.53
N ASP A 44 12.02 -0.50 24.50
CA ASP A 44 12.99 -0.74 25.54
C ASP A 44 13.38 -2.23 25.60
N GLY A 45 14.67 -2.50 25.79
CA GLY A 45 15.18 -3.87 25.95
C GLY A 45 15.58 -4.60 24.67
N TYR A 46 15.61 -5.93 24.77
CA TYR A 46 16.17 -6.86 23.77
C TYR A 46 15.19 -8.00 23.42
N GLU A 47 13.91 -7.84 23.77
CA GLU A 47 12.84 -8.81 23.56
C GLU A 47 12.60 -9.10 22.07
N HIS A 48 12.93 -8.14 21.19
CA HIS A 48 12.90 -8.34 19.74
C HIS A 48 13.84 -9.47 19.28
N LEU A 49 14.95 -9.73 20.00
CA LEU A 49 15.85 -10.87 19.72
C LEU A 49 15.17 -12.22 19.98
N LYS A 50 14.12 -12.22 20.80
CA LYS A 50 13.30 -13.41 21.11
C LYS A 50 12.04 -13.49 20.24
N GLY A 51 11.85 -12.57 19.29
CA GLY A 51 10.69 -12.54 18.41
C GLY A 51 9.54 -11.66 18.88
N GLU A 52 9.69 -10.89 19.97
CA GLU A 52 8.66 -9.96 20.44
C GLU A 52 8.73 -8.63 19.68
N PHE A 53 8.37 -8.69 18.40
CA PHE A 53 8.22 -7.53 17.55
C PHE A 53 7.13 -7.79 16.50
N LEU A 54 6.74 -6.75 15.79
CA LEU A 54 5.99 -6.83 14.54
C LEU A 54 6.84 -6.22 13.45
N TYR A 55 7.06 -6.95 12.36
CA TYR A 55 7.70 -6.40 11.17
C TYR A 55 6.90 -6.79 9.94
N MET A 56 6.37 -5.78 9.24
CA MET A 56 5.49 -5.98 8.11
C MET A 56 5.79 -4.98 7.00
N LYS A 57 5.42 -5.35 5.77
CA LYS A 57 5.42 -4.48 4.61
C LYS A 57 3.99 -4.25 4.14
N PHE A 58 3.67 -2.99 3.93
CA PHE A 58 2.51 -2.57 3.16
C PHE A 58 2.92 -2.48 1.69
N ASP A 59 2.12 -3.08 0.83
CA ASP A 59 2.37 -3.12 -0.60
C ASP A 59 1.09 -2.70 -1.33
N TYR A 60 1.15 -1.54 -1.98
CA TYR A 60 0.10 -1.03 -2.85
C TYR A 60 0.51 -1.23 -4.30
N ARG A 61 -0.22 -2.07 -5.01
CA ARG A 61 -0.01 -2.32 -6.44
C ARG A 61 -1.33 -2.71 -7.08
N TYR A 62 -1.51 -2.38 -8.35
CA TYR A 62 -2.71 -2.75 -9.10
C TYR A 62 -4.03 -2.36 -8.41
N ARG A 63 -4.06 -1.20 -7.72
CA ARG A 63 -5.22 -0.69 -6.96
C ARG A 63 -5.56 -1.48 -5.69
N THR A 64 -4.66 -2.36 -5.28
CA THR A 64 -4.82 -3.21 -4.10
C THR A 64 -3.73 -2.87 -3.10
N LEU A 65 -4.10 -2.54 -1.87
CA LEU A 65 -3.19 -2.47 -0.73
C LEU A 65 -3.31 -3.76 0.07
N LYS A 66 -2.18 -4.38 0.38
CA LYS A 66 -2.09 -5.55 1.26
C LYS A 66 -0.92 -5.42 2.22
N ALA A 67 -0.88 -6.31 3.20
CA ALA A 67 0.21 -6.46 4.13
C ALA A 67 0.89 -7.83 3.97
N GLU A 68 2.21 -7.86 4.15
CA GLU A 68 2.99 -9.11 4.19
C GLU A 68 3.93 -9.12 5.42
N PRO A 69 4.09 -10.27 6.09
CA PRO A 69 5.04 -10.39 7.18
C PRO A 69 6.46 -10.31 6.64
N LEU A 70 7.30 -9.54 7.31
CA LEU A 70 8.74 -9.55 7.09
C LEU A 70 9.44 -10.35 8.18
N SER A 71 10.66 -10.80 7.88
CA SER A 71 11.52 -11.49 8.84
C SER A 71 12.86 -10.75 9.00
N ILE A 72 13.40 -10.81 10.21
CA ILE A 72 14.74 -10.32 10.53
C ILE A 72 15.70 -11.50 10.72
N PRO A 73 16.98 -11.36 10.36
CA PRO A 73 18.00 -12.35 10.70
C PRO A 73 18.31 -12.30 12.21
N LEU A 74 18.40 -13.46 12.85
CA LEU A 74 19.05 -13.64 14.15
C LEU A 74 20.52 -13.97 13.90
N HIS A 75 21.40 -13.03 14.21
CA HIS A 75 22.84 -13.22 13.98
C HIS A 75 23.46 -14.29 14.89
N ASP A 76 22.81 -14.59 16.01
CA ASP A 76 23.30 -15.53 17.03
C ASP A 76 22.81 -16.98 16.81
N THR A 77 22.04 -17.22 15.75
CA THR A 77 21.51 -18.56 15.42
C THR A 77 21.67 -18.81 13.94
N LEU A 78 22.25 -19.95 13.55
CA LEU A 78 22.48 -20.31 12.16
C LEU A 78 21.53 -21.44 11.73
N ASP A 79 21.07 -21.40 10.48
CA ASP A 79 20.36 -22.49 9.81
C ASP A 79 21.32 -23.64 9.43
N ASP A 80 20.77 -24.75 8.93
CA ASP A 80 21.54 -25.93 8.50
C ASP A 80 22.57 -25.64 7.39
N LYS A 81 22.53 -24.45 6.79
CA LYS A 81 23.45 -23.98 5.75
C LYS A 81 24.43 -22.92 6.27
N GLY A 82 24.50 -22.71 7.59
CA GLY A 82 25.40 -21.75 8.23
C GLY A 82 25.01 -20.28 8.03
N ARG A 83 23.75 -19.99 7.65
CA ARG A 83 23.25 -18.62 7.45
C ARG A 83 22.40 -18.18 8.65
N PRO A 84 22.33 -16.87 8.97
CA PRO A 84 21.48 -16.40 10.06
C PRO A 84 20.04 -16.88 9.92
N THR A 85 19.53 -17.55 10.96
CA THR A 85 18.13 -17.99 11.04
C THR A 85 17.23 -16.77 10.97
N ARG A 86 16.16 -16.83 10.18
CA ARG A 86 15.21 -15.72 10.06
C ARG A 86 13.98 -15.99 10.91
N ILE A 87 13.56 -15.01 11.69
CA ILE A 87 12.35 -15.11 12.52
C ILE A 87 11.30 -14.09 12.08
N HIS A 88 10.04 -14.50 12.18
CA HIS A 88 8.89 -13.62 12.08
C HIS A 88 8.46 -13.21 13.47
N GLY A 89 8.42 -11.91 13.73
CA GLY A 89 8.01 -11.40 15.03
C GLY A 89 6.51 -11.58 15.26
N LYS A 90 6.14 -11.84 16.51
CA LYS A 90 4.77 -11.77 16.99
C LYS A 90 4.77 -11.07 18.34
N LEU A 91 4.01 -9.99 18.45
CA LEU A 91 3.75 -9.35 19.75
C LEU A 91 2.79 -10.24 20.54
N SER A 92 3.33 -11.09 21.41
CA SER A 92 2.54 -12.03 22.21
C SER A 92 2.07 -11.41 23.54
N GLY A 93 2.86 -10.50 24.09
CA GLY A 93 2.53 -9.74 25.31
C GLY A 93 1.65 -8.52 25.10
N TRP A 94 1.40 -8.10 23.85
CA TRP A 94 0.61 -6.89 23.55
C TRP A 94 -0.79 -7.27 23.07
N PRO A 95 -1.86 -6.64 23.58
CA PRO A 95 -3.19 -6.84 23.03
C PRO A 95 -3.23 -6.35 21.58
N GLN A 96 -3.15 -7.27 20.62
CA GLN A 96 -3.16 -6.97 19.18
C GLN A 96 -4.38 -6.13 18.75
N MET A 97 -5.47 -6.18 19.53
CA MET A 97 -6.67 -5.35 19.33
C MET A 97 -6.43 -3.83 19.44
N ARG A 98 -5.27 -3.38 19.96
CA ARG A 98 -4.95 -1.95 20.12
C ARG A 98 -4.12 -1.36 18.97
N LEU A 99 -3.47 -2.20 18.17
CA LEU A 99 -2.64 -1.77 17.03
C LEU A 99 -3.47 -1.70 15.75
N GLY A 100 -4.45 -0.80 15.74
CA GLY A 100 -5.34 -0.59 14.59
C GLY A 100 -4.88 0.53 13.65
N VAL A 101 -5.42 0.55 12.43
CA VAL A 101 -5.32 1.71 11.53
C VAL A 101 -6.61 2.51 11.62
N GLU A 102 -6.53 3.76 12.07
CA GLU A 102 -7.72 4.64 12.14
C GLU A 102 -8.01 5.37 10.84
N ARG A 103 -7.00 5.51 9.96
CA ARG A 103 -7.12 6.26 8.71
C ARG A 103 -6.13 5.72 7.68
N LEU A 104 -6.62 5.52 6.47
CA LEU A 104 -5.81 5.20 5.31
C LEU A 104 -5.97 6.33 4.29
N VAL A 105 -4.85 6.86 3.81
CA VAL A 105 -4.81 8.04 2.93
C VAL A 105 -4.03 7.69 1.68
N PHE A 106 -4.68 7.69 0.52
CA PHE A 106 -4.01 7.55 -0.77
C PHE A 106 -3.77 8.94 -1.35
N VAL A 107 -2.50 9.29 -1.55
CA VAL A 107 -2.09 10.59 -2.07
C VAL A 107 -1.65 10.42 -3.51
N GLY A 108 -2.27 11.15 -4.43
CA GLY A 108 -1.91 11.12 -5.85
C GLY A 108 -2.33 9.83 -6.57
N SER A 109 -3.42 9.20 -6.16
CA SER A 109 -3.97 8.02 -6.84
C SER A 109 -4.38 8.37 -8.27
N THR A 110 -4.12 7.50 -9.25
CA THR A 110 -4.64 7.63 -10.64
C THR A 110 -6.02 7.00 -10.83
N VAL A 111 -6.57 6.46 -9.75
CA VAL A 111 -7.89 5.80 -9.71
C VAL A 111 -8.87 6.75 -9.05
N ALA A 112 -10.00 6.97 -9.70
CA ALA A 112 -11.19 7.48 -9.04
C ALA A 112 -12.06 6.28 -8.66
N PRO A 113 -11.99 5.79 -7.42
CA PRO A 113 -12.84 4.69 -6.99
C PRO A 113 -14.29 5.18 -6.87
N ASP A 114 -15.21 4.37 -7.39
CA ASP A 114 -16.63 4.45 -7.08
C ASP A 114 -16.94 3.62 -5.81
N GLU A 115 -16.11 2.62 -5.54
CA GLU A 115 -16.18 1.76 -4.36
C GLU A 115 -14.78 1.47 -3.79
N ILE A 116 -14.68 1.34 -2.47
CA ILE A 116 -13.49 0.82 -1.81
C ILE A 116 -13.93 -0.34 -0.92
N LYS A 117 -13.35 -1.52 -1.17
CA LYS A 117 -13.66 -2.73 -0.41
C LYS A 117 -12.51 -3.09 0.52
N TYR A 118 -12.84 -3.48 1.75
CA TYR A 118 -12.00 -4.33 2.58
C TYR A 118 -12.39 -5.78 2.32
N ILE A 119 -11.40 -6.66 2.15
CA ILE A 119 -11.61 -8.06 1.84
C ILE A 119 -10.73 -8.87 2.77
N ASP A 120 -11.30 -9.82 3.48
CA ASP A 120 -10.57 -10.79 4.29
C ASP A 120 -11.14 -12.21 4.13
N SER A 121 -10.75 -13.12 5.03
CA SER A 121 -11.22 -14.51 5.05
C SER A 121 -12.73 -14.65 5.30
N THR A 122 -13.39 -13.62 5.83
CA THR A 122 -14.82 -13.63 6.18
C THR A 122 -15.72 -13.04 5.08
N GLY A 123 -15.15 -12.26 4.15
CA GLY A 123 -15.88 -11.73 3.00
C GLY A 123 -15.40 -10.34 2.56
N GLU A 124 -16.26 -9.64 1.83
CA GLU A 124 -16.05 -8.25 1.41
C GLU A 124 -16.90 -7.28 2.24
N GLN A 125 -16.34 -6.11 2.56
CA GLN A 125 -17.00 -5.03 3.28
C GLN A 125 -16.77 -3.69 2.56
N ASP A 126 -17.83 -2.92 2.37
CA ASP A 126 -17.75 -1.54 1.90
C ASP A 126 -17.12 -0.60 2.92
N LEU A 127 -16.19 0.23 2.46
CA LEU A 127 -15.54 1.25 3.26
C LEU A 127 -16.04 2.64 2.90
N LEU A 128 -16.28 3.45 3.93
CA LEU A 128 -16.58 4.86 3.75
C LEU A 128 -15.30 5.64 3.43
N PHE A 129 -15.36 6.44 2.38
CA PHE A 129 -14.24 7.26 1.95
C PHE A 129 -14.68 8.65 1.47
N THR A 130 -13.71 9.57 1.42
CA THR A 130 -13.84 10.84 0.71
C THR A 130 -12.79 10.89 -0.39
N ILE A 131 -13.16 11.44 -1.54
CA ILE A 131 -12.25 11.64 -2.68
C ILE A 131 -12.18 13.13 -3.02
N THR A 132 -11.00 13.60 -3.37
CA THR A 132 -10.76 14.97 -3.82
C THR A 132 -9.82 14.94 -5.01
N ASP A 133 -10.23 15.56 -6.12
CA ASP A 133 -9.36 15.81 -7.26
C ASP A 133 -8.30 16.87 -6.90
N MET A 134 -7.04 16.60 -7.22
CA MET A 134 -5.92 17.51 -6.97
C MET A 134 -5.80 18.61 -8.02
N GLY A 135 -6.54 18.54 -9.13
CA GLY A 135 -6.84 19.65 -10.04
C GLY A 135 -5.68 20.22 -10.88
N LEU A 136 -4.45 19.72 -10.76
CA LEU A 136 -3.26 20.29 -11.41
C LEU A 136 -2.37 19.26 -12.12
N SER A 137 -2.89 18.05 -12.36
CA SER A 137 -2.13 16.93 -12.89
C SER A 137 -2.80 16.30 -14.10
N HIS A 138 -2.00 15.98 -15.11
CA HIS A 138 -2.39 15.13 -16.24
C HIS A 138 -1.48 13.89 -16.25
N PRO A 139 -2.02 12.67 -16.04
CA PRO A 139 -3.43 12.34 -15.81
C PRO A 139 -3.97 12.88 -14.46
N PRO A 140 -5.31 13.01 -14.30
CA PRO A 140 -5.94 13.39 -13.03
C PRO A 140 -5.45 12.55 -11.85
N ARG A 141 -5.28 13.21 -10.70
CA ARG A 141 -4.78 12.59 -9.47
C ARG A 141 -5.73 12.87 -8.32
N PHE A 142 -5.94 11.86 -7.51
CA PHE A 142 -6.93 11.89 -6.44
C PHE A 142 -6.28 11.72 -5.08
N HIS A 143 -6.76 12.51 -4.13
CA HIS A 143 -6.54 12.31 -2.71
C HIS A 143 -7.75 11.57 -2.13
N ILE A 144 -7.54 10.37 -1.61
CA ILE A 144 -8.60 9.51 -1.09
C ILE A 144 -8.34 9.25 0.39
N VAL A 145 -9.35 9.47 1.23
CA VAL A 145 -9.27 9.24 2.68
C VAL A 145 -10.32 8.22 3.09
N VAL A 146 -9.87 7.06 3.55
CA VAL A 146 -10.71 6.03 4.17
C VAL A 146 -10.64 6.20 5.68
N LYS A 147 -11.80 6.36 6.33
CA LYS A 147 -11.88 6.54 7.78
C LYS A 147 -12.23 5.21 8.46
N ARG A 148 -11.49 4.86 9.52
CA ARG A 148 -11.68 3.66 10.35
C ARG A 148 -11.73 2.35 9.53
N PRO A 149 -10.73 2.07 8.68
CA PRO A 149 -10.68 0.77 8.02
C PRO A 149 -10.52 -0.36 9.07
N PRO A 150 -11.10 -1.54 8.87
CA PRO A 150 -11.03 -2.65 9.84
C PRO A 150 -9.68 -3.39 9.79
N ILE A 151 -8.57 -2.63 9.75
CA ILE A 151 -7.22 -3.18 9.67
C ILE A 151 -6.64 -3.29 11.07
N THR A 152 -6.23 -4.52 11.42
CA THR A 152 -5.41 -4.81 12.60
C THR A 152 -3.99 -5.12 12.16
N LEU A 153 -3.00 -4.43 12.73
CA LEU A 153 -1.59 -4.67 12.44
C LEU A 153 -1.18 -6.05 12.95
N GLY A 154 -0.35 -6.77 12.17
CA GLY A 154 0.02 -8.16 12.44
C GLY A 154 -0.97 -9.21 11.95
N LYS A 155 -2.14 -8.81 11.43
CA LYS A 155 -2.96 -9.66 10.55
C LYS A 155 -2.58 -9.42 9.09
N TYR A 156 -2.60 -10.47 8.28
CA TYR A 156 -2.12 -10.47 6.89
C TYR A 156 -3.13 -11.06 5.90
N ASP A 157 -4.28 -11.51 6.39
CA ASP A 157 -5.35 -12.13 5.59
C ASP A 157 -6.32 -11.11 4.97
N TRP A 158 -5.97 -9.82 5.00
CA TRP A 158 -6.79 -8.74 4.48
C TRP A 158 -6.15 -8.02 3.29
N ARG A 159 -6.99 -7.41 2.46
CA ARG A 159 -6.61 -6.44 1.42
C ARG A 159 -7.66 -5.35 1.26
N ILE A 160 -7.22 -4.19 0.77
CA ILE A 160 -8.07 -3.06 0.39
C ILE A 160 -8.02 -2.92 -1.12
N GLU A 161 -9.17 -2.89 -1.79
CA GLU A 161 -9.27 -2.71 -3.24
C GLU A 161 -9.98 -1.39 -3.59
N LEU A 162 -9.38 -0.61 -4.49
CA LEU A 162 -9.98 0.58 -5.08
C LEU A 162 -10.62 0.19 -6.42
N ARG A 163 -11.96 0.10 -6.45
CA ARG A 163 -12.76 -0.29 -7.61
C ARG A 163 -13.36 0.95 -8.27
N GLY A 164 -13.16 1.10 -9.57
CA GLY A 164 -13.58 2.28 -10.34
C GLY A 164 -12.68 2.56 -11.54
N LEU A 165 -12.85 3.74 -12.12
CA LEU A 165 -12.12 4.18 -13.31
C LEU A 165 -10.64 4.48 -13.01
N ASN A 166 -9.77 4.04 -13.92
CA ASN A 166 -8.34 4.35 -13.88
C ASN A 166 -7.99 5.25 -15.06
N PHE A 167 -7.72 6.51 -14.75
CA PHE A 167 -7.52 7.54 -15.76
C PHE A 167 -6.17 7.43 -16.49
N ALA A 168 -5.14 6.89 -15.83
CA ALA A 168 -3.87 6.62 -16.50
C ALA A 168 -4.05 5.58 -17.62
N LYS A 169 -4.88 4.55 -17.40
CA LYS A 169 -5.22 3.56 -18.44
C LYS A 169 -6.03 4.14 -19.59
N VAL A 170 -7.04 4.96 -19.29
CA VAL A 170 -7.90 5.57 -20.30
C VAL A 170 -7.10 6.49 -21.22
N GLN A 171 -6.20 7.31 -20.66
CA GLN A 171 -5.36 8.21 -21.45
C GLN A 171 -4.44 7.47 -22.41
N LYS A 172 -3.71 6.44 -21.97
CA LYS A 172 -2.84 5.68 -22.88
C LYS A 172 -3.62 5.03 -24.02
N HIS A 173 -4.84 4.55 -23.76
CA HIS A 173 -5.71 4.04 -24.83
C HIS A 173 -6.12 5.14 -25.81
N GLN A 174 -6.42 6.35 -25.34
CA GLN A 174 -6.73 7.50 -26.21
C GLN A 174 -5.52 7.95 -27.03
N GLU A 175 -4.33 8.02 -26.42
CA GLU A 175 -3.08 8.37 -27.11
C GLU A 175 -2.75 7.34 -28.20
N MET A 176 -2.81 6.04 -27.89
CA MET A 176 -2.61 4.98 -28.88
C MET A 176 -3.68 4.98 -29.99
N ALA A 177 -4.94 5.29 -29.67
CA ALA A 177 -6.00 5.41 -30.67
C ALA A 177 -5.85 6.66 -31.55
N SER A 178 -5.28 7.75 -31.02
CA SER A 178 -4.98 8.97 -31.78
C SER A 178 -3.76 8.84 -32.70
N MET A 179 -2.84 7.91 -32.38
CA MET A 179 -1.72 7.52 -33.24
C MET A 179 -2.14 6.47 -34.29
N GLY A 180 -3.24 6.75 -35.00
CA GLY A 180 -3.81 5.85 -36.01
C GLY A 180 -2.76 5.28 -37.00
N PRO A 181 -3.07 4.16 -37.67
CA PRO A 181 -2.12 3.48 -38.53
C PRO A 181 -1.56 4.45 -39.57
N SER A 182 -0.23 4.61 -39.56
CA SER A 182 0.53 5.26 -40.63
C SER A 182 0.30 4.44 -41.91
N TYR A 183 -0.75 4.77 -42.66
CA TYR A 183 -0.87 4.35 -44.05
C TYR A 183 0.24 5.08 -44.81
N GLY A 184 1.35 4.38 -45.01
CA GLY A 184 2.39 4.81 -45.93
C GLY A 184 1.74 5.03 -47.29
N THR A 185 1.62 6.30 -47.68
CA THR A 185 1.25 6.69 -49.03
C THR A 185 2.30 6.13 -49.98
N GLY A 186 1.94 5.05 -50.68
CA GLY A 186 2.70 4.53 -51.79
C GLY A 186 2.85 5.61 -52.86
N GLY A 187 4.07 6.15 -52.97
CA GLY A 187 4.43 7.06 -54.04
C GLY A 187 4.36 6.34 -55.38
N SER A 188 3.34 6.66 -56.17
CA SER A 188 3.28 6.35 -57.59
C SER A 188 4.37 7.16 -58.30
N THR A 189 5.48 6.51 -58.66
CA THR A 189 6.41 7.06 -59.66
C THR A 189 5.90 6.66 -61.04
N ALA A 190 5.11 7.55 -61.65
CA ALA A 190 4.93 7.60 -63.08
C ALA A 190 5.99 8.56 -63.67
N ARG A 191 7.03 7.99 -64.27
CA ARG A 191 7.68 8.42 -65.53
C ARG A 191 8.91 7.56 -65.80
#